data_AF-K5Z308-F1
#
_entry.id   AF-K5Z308-F1
#
_cell.length_a   1.000
_cell.length_b   1.000
_cell.length_c   1.000
_cell.angle_alpha   90.00
_cell.angle_beta   90.00
_cell.angle_gamma   90.00
#
_symmetry.space_group_name_H-M   'P 1'
#
loop_
_entity.id
_entity.type
_entity.pdbx_description
1 polymer ?
#
loop_
_entity_poly.entity_id
_entity_poly.type
_entity_poly.pdbx_seq_one_letter_code
_entity_poly.pdbx_strand_id
1 'polypeptide(L)'
;MSEPHHHKGANPFAREWSRLRQVFREASPYESFEHMIILVLTVLIMVITAVATVSLVQNVWGLVWQDQFSANSTSAFQDVFGNIFTVIIALEFKSSLRLTFVERKEVVRGRTIMLIALLAVARKFIILDLQATSPAELLALSAAALSLGAVYWLIREQDVRIFMRRSQPPGEATTPTKLG
;
A
#
# COMPACT_ATOMS: atom_id res chain seq x y z
N MET A 1 -34.02 -23.29 -63.14
CA MET A 1 -34.39 -22.47 -61.97
C MET A 1 -33.09 -22.10 -61.28
N SER A 2 -32.66 -20.85 -61.44
CA SER A 2 -31.33 -20.38 -61.08
C SER A 2 -31.45 -19.45 -59.89
N GLU A 3 -30.87 -19.80 -58.74
CA GLU A 3 -30.56 -18.85 -57.68
C GLU A 3 -29.11 -19.06 -57.22
N PRO A 4 -28.22 -18.06 -57.39
CA PRO A 4 -26.94 -18.03 -56.71
C PRO A 4 -27.09 -17.16 -55.45
N HIS A 5 -27.10 -17.76 -54.26
CA HIS A 5 -26.92 -16.99 -53.03
C HIS A 5 -25.44 -16.63 -52.86
N HIS A 6 -25.16 -15.37 -53.17
CA HIS A 6 -23.89 -14.67 -53.00
C HIS A 6 -23.31 -14.82 -51.59
N HIS A 7 -22.01 -15.14 -51.54
CA HIS A 7 -21.13 -14.92 -50.40
C HIS A 7 -21.23 -13.47 -49.89
N LYS A 8 -21.37 -13.31 -48.57
CA LYS A 8 -20.77 -12.18 -47.86
C LYS A 8 -19.87 -12.75 -46.76
N GLY A 9 -18.65 -13.10 -47.16
CA GLY A 9 -17.58 -13.43 -46.23
C GLY A 9 -17.36 -12.23 -45.31
N ALA A 10 -17.88 -12.31 -44.10
CA ALA A 10 -17.57 -11.34 -43.05
C ALA A 10 -16.09 -11.51 -42.71
N ASN A 11 -15.24 -10.65 -43.29
CA ASN A 11 -13.80 -10.69 -43.09
C ASN A 11 -13.48 -10.75 -41.58
N PRO A 12 -12.91 -11.86 -41.08
CA PRO A 12 -12.62 -12.02 -39.65
C PRO A 12 -11.64 -10.94 -39.16
N PHE A 13 -10.74 -10.50 -40.04
CA PHE A 13 -9.81 -9.38 -39.81
C PHE A 13 -10.49 -8.03 -39.55
N ALA A 14 -11.63 -7.74 -40.18
CA ALA A 14 -12.32 -6.46 -39.97
C ALA A 14 -12.95 -6.39 -38.56
N ARG A 15 -13.43 -7.53 -38.05
CA ARG A 15 -13.96 -7.64 -36.68
C ARG A 15 -12.85 -7.54 -35.64
N GLU A 16 -11.68 -8.12 -35.92
CA GLU A 16 -10.51 -8.01 -35.05
C GLU A 16 -9.96 -6.58 -35.02
N TRP A 17 -9.90 -5.89 -36.17
CA TRP A 17 -9.46 -4.49 -36.26
C TRP A 17 -10.39 -3.53 -35.50
N SER A 18 -11.70 -3.80 -35.48
CA SER A 18 -12.65 -3.02 -34.68
C SER A 18 -12.53 -3.27 -33.17
N ARG A 19 -12.21 -4.49 -32.74
CA ARG A 19 -11.95 -4.83 -31.33
C ARG A 19 -10.65 -4.20 -30.84
N LEU A 20 -9.60 -4.22 -31.67
CA LEU A 20 -8.32 -3.58 -31.37
C LEU A 20 -8.47 -2.06 -31.28
N ARG A 21 -9.20 -1.42 -32.19
CA ARG A 21 -9.47 0.03 -32.12
C ARG A 21 -10.27 0.48 -30.90
N GLN A 22 -11.09 -0.39 -30.29
CA GLN A 22 -11.77 -0.08 -29.02
C GLN A 22 -10.83 -0.20 -27.81
N VAL A 23 -9.86 -1.13 -27.84
CA VAL A 23 -8.84 -1.26 -26.78
C VAL A 23 -7.83 -0.10 -26.80
N PHE A 24 -7.50 0.45 -27.98
CA PHE A 24 -6.52 1.54 -28.13
C PHE A 24 -7.11 2.95 -28.07
N ARG A 25 -8.44 3.11 -27.99
CA ARG A 25 -9.11 4.43 -27.90
C ARG A 25 -9.63 4.75 -26.50
N GLU A 26 -9.02 4.14 -25.48
CA GLU A 26 -9.16 4.52 -24.08
C GLU A 26 -7.81 4.39 -23.36
N ALA A 27 -6.75 5.01 -23.89
CA ALA A 27 -5.74 5.54 -22.98
C ALA A 27 -6.44 6.67 -22.20
N SER A 28 -7.14 6.28 -21.14
CA SER A 28 -8.08 7.13 -20.44
C SER A 28 -7.34 8.38 -19.94
N PRO A 29 -7.90 9.60 -20.09
CA PRO A 29 -7.31 10.82 -19.51
C PRO A 29 -7.02 10.66 -18.00
N TYR A 30 -7.73 9.75 -17.34
CA TYR A 30 -7.51 9.33 -15.97
C TYR A 30 -6.10 8.76 -15.73
N GLU A 31 -5.57 7.91 -16.63
CA GLU A 31 -4.25 7.33 -16.46
C GLU A 31 -3.15 8.38 -16.55
N SER A 32 -3.29 9.36 -17.46
CA SER A 32 -2.32 10.46 -17.58
C SER A 32 -2.34 11.36 -16.33
N PHE A 33 -3.53 11.62 -15.78
CA PHE A 33 -3.68 12.34 -14.52
C PHE A 33 -3.06 11.61 -13.33
N GLU A 34 -3.28 10.29 -13.23
CA GLU A 34 -2.64 9.44 -12.22
C GLU A 34 -1.12 9.51 -12.31
N HIS A 35 -0.53 9.34 -13.51
CA HIS A 35 0.92 9.42 -13.70
C HIS A 35 1.51 10.79 -13.31
N MET A 36 0.80 11.87 -13.63
CA MET A 36 1.22 13.22 -13.25
C MET A 36 1.27 13.38 -11.71
N ILE A 37 0.25 12.90 -10.99
CA ILE A 37 0.22 12.98 -9.52
C ILE A 37 1.39 12.20 -8.91
N ILE A 38 1.65 10.99 -9.38
CA ILE A 38 2.77 10.17 -8.86
C ILE A 38 4.10 10.88 -9.06
N LEU A 39 4.31 11.48 -10.23
CA LEU A 39 5.55 12.19 -10.54
C LEU A 39 5.75 13.34 -9.56
N VAL A 40 4.70 14.14 -9.33
CA VAL A 40 4.73 15.25 -8.36
C VAL A 40 5.01 14.71 -6.95
N LEU A 41 4.28 13.70 -6.50
CA LEU A 41 4.48 13.08 -5.18
C LEU A 41 5.89 12.53 -5.01
N THR A 42 6.44 11.89 -6.04
CA THR A 42 7.80 11.33 -6.02
C THR A 42 8.84 12.42 -5.86
N VAL A 43 8.72 13.52 -6.61
CA VAL A 43 9.62 14.68 -6.49
C VAL A 43 9.52 15.30 -5.09
N LEU A 44 8.29 15.51 -4.58
CA LEU A 44 8.08 16.07 -3.24
C LEU A 44 8.70 15.20 -2.15
N ILE A 45 8.47 13.88 -2.19
CA ILE A 45 9.06 12.94 -1.24
C ILE A 45 10.59 12.96 -1.32
N MET A 46 11.17 13.02 -2.52
CA MET A 46 12.63 13.14 -2.68
C MET A 46 13.18 14.40 -2.02
N VAL A 47 12.55 15.55 -2.24
CA VAL A 47 12.96 16.83 -1.65
C VAL A 47 12.86 16.78 -0.12
N ILE A 48 11.72 16.35 0.42
CA ILE A 48 11.51 16.25 1.87
C ILE A 48 12.50 15.26 2.49
N THR A 49 12.77 14.12 1.85
CA THR A 49 13.75 13.13 2.33
C THR A 49 15.15 13.73 2.39
N ALA A 50 15.56 14.48 1.35
CA ALA A 50 16.86 15.15 1.31
C ALA A 50 16.99 16.18 2.43
N VAL A 51 15.98 17.04 2.61
CA VAL A 51 15.95 18.04 3.70
C VAL A 51 16.01 17.35 5.06
N ALA A 52 15.16 16.35 5.31
CA ALA A 52 15.14 15.61 6.58
C ALA A 52 16.48 14.92 6.88
N THR A 53 17.15 14.40 5.86
CA THR A 53 18.47 13.77 6.00
C THR A 53 19.54 14.79 6.35
N VAL A 54 19.55 15.96 5.70
CA VAL A 54 20.47 17.05 6.05
C VAL A 54 20.24 17.53 7.48
N SER A 55 18.99 17.76 7.89
CA SER A 55 18.64 18.14 9.25
C SER A 55 19.06 17.09 10.27
N LEU A 56 18.88 15.80 9.96
CA LEU A 56 19.34 14.70 10.80
C LEU A 56 20.86 14.74 10.99
N VAL A 57 21.63 14.91 9.92
CA VAL A 57 23.10 14.99 9.98
C VAL A 57 23.53 16.18 10.85
N GLN A 58 22.91 17.35 10.67
CA GLN A 58 23.20 18.54 11.48
C GLN A 58 22.92 18.31 12.98
N ASN A 59 21.79 17.70 13.32
CA ASN A 59 21.42 17.43 14.70
C ASN A 59 22.38 16.42 15.35
N VAL A 60 22.71 15.33 14.65
CA VAL A 60 23.68 14.34 15.15
C VAL A 60 25.05 14.98 15.34
N TRP A 61 25.51 15.79 14.38
CA TRP A 61 26.78 16.50 14.49
C TRP A 61 26.82 17.45 15.69
N GLY A 62 25.74 18.22 15.89
CA GLY A 62 25.61 19.12 17.03
C GLY A 62 25.71 18.39 18.38
N LEU A 63 25.05 17.22 18.50
CA LEU A 63 25.09 16.42 19.72
C LEU A 63 26.47 15.83 20.01
N VAL A 64 27.18 15.36 18.98
CA VAL A 64 28.53 14.80 19.13
C VAL A 64 29.54 15.88 19.50
N TRP A 65 29.42 17.08 18.93
CA TRP A 65 30.43 18.14 19.10
C TRP A 65 30.21 19.04 20.33
N GLN A 66 28.97 19.21 20.78
CA GLN A 66 28.64 20.13 21.87
C GLN A 66 28.60 19.47 23.26
N ASP A 67 28.98 18.19 23.37
CA ASP A 67 29.06 17.44 24.64
C ASP A 67 27.78 17.55 25.52
N GLN A 68 26.62 17.62 24.86
CA GLN A 68 25.28 17.74 25.49
C GLN A 68 24.84 16.42 26.15
N PHE A 69 25.78 15.62 26.65
CA PHE A 69 25.54 14.34 27.31
C PHE A 69 25.05 14.50 28.76
N SER A 70 24.98 15.70 29.30
CA SER A 70 24.59 15.94 30.69
C SER A 70 23.20 16.58 30.83
N ALA A 71 22.33 15.88 31.58
CA ALA A 71 21.06 16.31 32.18
C ALA A 71 19.78 16.51 31.34
N ASN A 72 19.81 16.66 30.00
CA ASN A 72 18.57 16.71 29.18
C ASN A 72 18.59 15.78 27.95
N SER A 73 19.38 14.71 28.02
CA SER A 73 19.69 13.85 26.89
C SER A 73 18.48 13.09 26.32
N THR A 74 17.47 12.78 27.13
CA THR A 74 16.27 12.03 26.69
C THR A 74 15.51 12.74 25.57
N SER A 75 15.30 14.06 25.66
CA SER A 75 14.58 14.82 24.62
C SER A 75 15.41 14.93 23.33
N ALA A 76 16.70 15.24 23.46
CA ALA A 76 17.63 15.29 22.33
C ALA A 76 17.74 13.95 21.59
N PHE A 77 17.77 12.83 22.31
CA PHE A 77 17.73 11.50 21.71
C PHE A 77 16.39 11.22 21.01
N GLN A 78 15.26 11.59 21.63
CA GLN A 78 13.93 11.46 21.00
C GLN A 78 13.84 12.26 19.70
N ASP A 79 14.38 13.48 19.65
CA ASP A 79 14.41 14.31 18.44
C ASP A 79 15.21 13.65 17.31
N VAL A 80 16.39 13.09 17.62
CA VAL A 80 17.21 12.37 16.64
C VAL A 80 16.49 11.12 16.14
N PHE A 81 15.91 10.32 17.04
CA PHE A 81 15.15 9.13 16.65
C PHE A 81 13.94 9.53 15.78
N GLY A 82 13.18 10.56 16.15
CA GLY A 82 12.06 11.09 15.37
C GLY A 82 12.48 11.54 13.96
N ASN A 83 13.65 12.17 13.83
CA ASN A 83 14.22 12.55 12.55
C ASN A 83 14.65 11.34 11.71
N ILE A 84 15.28 10.33 12.31
CA ILE A 84 15.61 9.05 11.65
C ILE A 84 14.34 8.39 11.11
N PHE A 85 13.31 8.28 11.95
CA PHE A 85 12.03 7.70 11.54
C PHE A 85 11.38 8.49 10.41
N THR A 86 11.46 9.82 10.44
CA THR A 86 10.96 10.66 9.35
C THR A 86 11.65 10.33 8.01
N VAL A 87 12.97 10.12 8.01
CA VAL A 87 13.72 9.70 6.81
C VAL A 87 13.30 8.30 6.35
N ILE A 88 13.24 7.32 7.26
CA ILE A 88 12.85 5.94 6.95
C ILE A 88 11.44 5.91 6.33
N ILE A 89 10.50 6.64 6.93
CA ILE A 89 9.12 6.72 6.46
C ILE A 89 9.04 7.35 5.06
N ALA A 90 9.85 8.37 4.78
CA ALA A 90 9.88 8.98 3.45
C ALA A 90 10.44 8.02 2.38
N LEU A 91 11.47 7.24 2.72
CA LEU A 91 12.01 6.19 1.85
C LEU A 91 10.99 5.06 1.63
N GLU A 92 10.29 4.65 2.67
CA GLU A 92 9.23 3.64 2.61
C GLU A 92 8.08 4.10 1.71
N PHE A 93 7.63 5.36 1.85
CA PHE A 93 6.57 5.94 1.02
C PHE A 93 6.96 5.99 -0.46
N LYS A 94 8.20 6.37 -0.79
CA LYS A 94 8.71 6.33 -2.17
C LYS A 94 8.63 4.92 -2.76
N SER A 95 8.93 3.90 -1.97
CA SER A 95 8.85 2.49 -2.38
C SER A 95 7.38 2.04 -2.56
N SER A 96 6.53 2.36 -1.59
CA SER A 96 5.10 2.02 -1.57
C SER A 96 4.31 2.64 -2.73
N LEU A 97 4.59 3.90 -3.08
CA LEU A 97 4.02 4.54 -4.27
C LEU A 97 4.35 3.77 -5.56
N ARG A 98 5.57 3.22 -5.65
CA ARG A 98 6.03 2.47 -6.82
C ARG A 98 5.33 1.12 -6.92
N LEU A 99 5.17 0.42 -5.80
CA LEU A 99 4.49 -0.89 -5.73
C LEU A 99 2.99 -0.79 -6.05
N THR A 100 2.32 0.26 -5.56
CA THR A 100 0.87 0.45 -5.75
C THR A 100 0.48 0.64 -7.22
N PHE A 101 1.37 1.18 -8.04
CA PHE A 101 1.14 1.35 -9.48
C PHE A 101 1.43 0.12 -10.33
N VAL A 102 2.31 -0.77 -9.87
CA VAL A 102 2.72 -1.95 -10.64
C VAL A 102 1.67 -3.07 -10.55
N GLU A 103 0.93 -3.19 -9.44
CA GLU A 103 -0.07 -4.25 -9.26
C GLU A 103 -1.50 -3.77 -9.53
N ARG A 104 -1.92 -3.79 -10.81
CA ARG A 104 -3.34 -3.64 -11.18
C ARG A 104 -4.14 -4.92 -10.89
N LYS A 105 -4.31 -5.28 -9.60
CA LYS A 105 -5.26 -6.32 -9.18
C LYS A 105 -6.12 -5.79 -8.04
N GLU A 106 -7.40 -5.55 -8.33
CA GLU A 106 -8.38 -4.96 -7.39
C GLU A 106 -8.50 -5.70 -6.04
N VAL A 107 -8.20 -7.01 -6.01
CA VAL A 107 -8.30 -7.84 -4.79
C VAL A 107 -7.17 -7.56 -3.78
N VAL A 108 -6.02 -7.02 -4.20
CA VAL A 108 -4.86 -6.74 -3.31
C VAL A 108 -4.98 -5.37 -2.62
N ARG A 109 -5.94 -4.54 -3.07
CA ARG A 109 -6.07 -3.14 -2.65
C ARG A 109 -6.49 -3.00 -1.18
N GLY A 110 -7.42 -3.84 -0.69
CA GLY A 110 -7.90 -3.79 0.69
C GLY A 110 -6.80 -4.02 1.73
N ARG A 111 -5.91 -5.00 1.49
CA ARG A 111 -4.78 -5.31 2.37
C ARG A 111 -3.78 -4.14 2.41
N THR A 112 -3.47 -3.58 1.24
CA THR A 112 -2.53 -2.47 1.11
C THR A 112 -3.02 -1.22 1.84
N ILE A 113 -4.31 -0.88 1.70
CA ILE A 113 -4.92 0.24 2.43
C ILE A 113 -4.83 0.03 3.95
N MET A 114 -5.11 -1.19 4.44
CA MET A 114 -5.00 -1.51 5.87
C MET A 114 -3.56 -1.40 6.38
N LEU A 115 -2.58 -1.89 5.61
CA LEU A 115 -1.16 -1.75 5.95
C LEU A 115 -0.73 -0.28 5.99
N ILE A 116 -1.22 0.54 5.06
CA ILE A 116 -0.97 1.99 5.06
C ILE A 116 -1.60 2.64 6.32
N ALA A 117 -2.81 2.25 6.69
CA ALA A 117 -3.47 2.77 7.90
C ALA A 117 -2.72 2.36 9.18
N LEU A 118 -2.28 1.10 9.28
CA LEU A 118 -1.45 0.62 10.39
C LEU A 118 -0.11 1.36 10.46
N LEU A 119 0.55 1.57 9.31
CA LEU A 119 1.79 2.35 9.23
C LEU A 119 1.57 3.80 9.69
N ALA A 120 0.45 4.42 9.34
CA ALA A 120 0.11 5.78 9.76
C ALA A 120 -0.09 5.88 11.28
N VAL A 121 -0.75 4.91 11.91
CA VAL A 121 -0.90 4.87 13.37
C VAL A 121 0.42 4.55 14.06
N ALA A 122 1.20 3.61 13.54
CA ALA A 122 2.53 3.30 14.05
C ALA A 122 3.44 4.53 14.04
N ARG A 123 3.39 5.35 12.97
CA ARG A 123 4.13 6.61 12.89
C ARG A 123 3.75 7.58 14.02
N LYS A 124 2.46 7.67 14.37
CA LYS A 124 2.02 8.53 15.48
C LYS A 124 2.55 8.06 16.83
N PHE A 125 2.68 6.75 17.05
CA PHE A 125 3.30 6.21 18.27
C PHE A 125 4.78 6.51 18.37
N ILE A 126 5.50 6.42 17.25
CA ILE A 126 6.95 6.58 17.20
C ILE A 126 7.40 8.01 17.56
N ILE A 127 6.66 9.02 17.10
CA ILE A 127 6.99 10.44 17.31
C ILE A 127 6.38 10.97 18.62
N LEU A 128 5.64 10.13 19.34
CA LEU A 128 4.90 10.55 20.54
C LEU A 128 5.85 10.83 21.71
N ASP A 129 5.77 12.02 22.27
CA ASP A 129 6.42 12.34 23.54
C ASP A 129 5.54 11.87 24.71
N LEU A 130 5.98 10.80 25.37
CA LEU A 130 5.30 10.21 26.52
C LEU A 130 5.24 11.14 27.74
N GLN A 131 6.08 12.16 27.83
CA GLN A 131 6.09 13.12 28.93
C GLN A 131 5.03 14.21 28.75
N ALA A 132 4.71 14.57 27.50
CA ALA A 132 3.73 15.59 27.17
C ALA A 132 2.33 15.02 26.85
N THR A 133 2.22 13.73 26.56
CA THR A 133 0.96 13.11 26.12
C THR A 133 0.09 12.68 27.30
N SER A 134 -1.19 13.05 27.28
CA SER A 134 -2.12 12.64 28.31
C SER A 134 -2.38 11.11 28.29
N PRO A 135 -2.62 10.47 29.44
CA PRO A 135 -2.98 9.04 29.48
C PRO A 135 -4.20 8.69 28.63
N ALA A 136 -5.16 9.62 28.51
CA ALA A 136 -6.35 9.45 27.69
C ALA A 136 -6.01 9.38 26.18
N GLU A 137 -5.10 10.22 25.70
CA GLU A 137 -4.63 10.18 24.31
C GLU A 137 -3.85 8.91 24.00
N LEU A 138 -3.01 8.46 24.93
CA LEU A 138 -2.31 7.17 24.82
C LEU A 138 -3.28 5.99 24.72
N LEU A 139 -4.34 5.98 25.52
CA LEU A 139 -5.39 4.96 25.46
C LEU A 139 -6.17 5.03 24.14
N ALA A 140 -6.52 6.23 23.67
CA ALA A 140 -7.20 6.40 22.39
C ALA A 140 -6.36 5.90 21.21
N LEU A 141 -5.06 6.23 21.18
CA LEU A 141 -4.12 5.73 20.17
C LEU A 141 -3.98 4.20 20.23
N SER A 142 -3.91 3.63 21.43
CA SER A 142 -3.79 2.18 21.63
C SER A 142 -5.06 1.45 21.18
N ALA A 143 -6.23 1.99 21.51
CA ALA A 143 -7.51 1.45 21.06
C ALA A 143 -7.66 1.52 19.53
N ALA A 144 -7.23 2.63 18.90
CA ALA A 144 -7.23 2.76 17.45
C ALA A 144 -6.29 1.74 16.78
N ALA A 145 -5.08 1.55 17.32
CA ALA A 145 -4.13 0.54 16.82
C ALA A 145 -4.68 -0.88 16.95
N LEU A 146 -5.28 -1.22 18.10
CA LEU A 146 -5.90 -2.53 18.33
C LEU A 146 -7.09 -2.77 17.39
N SER A 147 -7.92 -1.75 17.16
CA SER A 147 -9.06 -1.83 16.24
C SER A 147 -8.59 -2.11 14.81
N LEU A 148 -7.59 -1.37 14.31
CA LEU A 148 -7.02 -1.63 12.98
C LEU A 148 -6.38 -3.02 12.88
N GLY A 149 -5.66 -3.46 13.93
CA GLY A 149 -5.08 -4.79 14.00
C GLY A 149 -6.14 -5.90 13.94
N ALA A 150 -7.27 -5.72 14.61
CA ALA A 150 -8.39 -6.66 14.57
C ALA A 150 -9.01 -6.73 13.17
N VAL A 151 -9.25 -5.59 12.50
CA VAL A 151 -9.79 -5.58 11.13
C VAL A 151 -8.82 -6.25 10.16
N TYR A 152 -7.51 -5.98 10.28
CA TYR A 152 -6.49 -6.66 9.48
C TYR A 152 -6.50 -8.18 9.67
N TRP A 153 -6.62 -8.66 10.91
CA TRP A 153 -6.75 -10.09 11.19
C TRP A 153 -7.95 -10.68 10.46
N LEU A 154 -9.14 -10.10 10.63
CA LEU A 154 -10.37 -10.63 10.03
C LEU A 154 -10.26 -10.76 8.50
N ILE A 155 -9.73 -9.73 7.83
CA ILE A 155 -9.52 -9.75 6.38
C ILE A 155 -8.54 -10.87 5.99
N ARG A 156 -7.41 -10.99 6.71
CA ARG A 156 -6.41 -12.03 6.47
C ARG A 156 -7.00 -13.44 6.64
N GLU A 157 -7.80 -13.66 7.67
CA GLU A 157 -8.44 -14.94 7.97
C GLU A 157 -9.44 -15.33 6.86
N GLN A 158 -10.20 -14.37 6.34
CA GLN A 158 -11.10 -14.59 5.20
C GLN A 158 -10.32 -14.97 3.93
N ASP A 159 -9.21 -14.29 3.64
CA ASP A 159 -8.37 -14.61 2.49
C ASP A 159 -7.81 -16.04 2.55
N VAL A 160 -7.34 -16.47 3.73
CA VAL A 160 -6.83 -17.83 3.96
C VAL A 160 -7.93 -18.87 3.74
N ARG A 161 -9.15 -18.62 4.24
CA ARG A 161 -10.30 -19.51 4.04
C ARG A 161 -10.70 -19.64 2.58
N ILE A 162 -10.71 -18.54 1.83
CA ILE A 162 -11.01 -18.53 0.38
C ILE A 162 -9.95 -19.33 -0.38
N PHE A 163 -8.68 -19.16 -0.03
CA PHE A 163 -7.58 -19.94 -0.62
C PHE A 163 -7.75 -21.43 -0.37
N MET A 164 -7.98 -21.84 0.89
CA MET A 164 -8.21 -23.25 1.24
C MET A 164 -9.41 -23.86 0.51
N ARG A 165 -10.50 -23.11 0.33
CA ARG A 165 -11.70 -23.58 -0.38
C ARG A 165 -11.49 -23.77 -1.89
N ARG A 166 -10.55 -23.04 -2.51
CA ARG A 166 -10.14 -23.23 -3.91
C ARG A 166 -9.14 -24.38 -4.10
N SER A 167 -8.35 -24.68 -3.06
CA SER A 167 -7.35 -25.75 -3.09
C SER A 167 -7.95 -27.15 -2.84
N GLN A 168 -9.22 -27.24 -2.43
CA GLN A 168 -9.94 -28.51 -2.34
C GLN A 168 -10.31 -29.00 -3.75
N PRO A 169 -9.79 -30.16 -4.22
CA PRO A 169 -10.17 -30.71 -5.51
C PRO A 169 -11.66 -31.09 -5.52
N PRO A 170 -12.38 -30.86 -6.63
CA PRO A 170 -13.79 -31.19 -6.72
C PRO A 170 -13.96 -32.72 -6.77
N GLY A 171 -14.51 -33.29 -5.69
CA GLY A 171 -14.98 -34.67 -5.70
C GLY A 171 -14.31 -35.59 -4.69
N GLU A 172 -14.49 -35.31 -3.41
CA GLU A 172 -14.57 -36.38 -2.41
C GLU A 172 -15.87 -36.18 -1.64
N ALA A 173 -16.97 -36.12 -2.40
CA ALA A 173 -18.29 -36.34 -1.83
C ALA A 173 -18.32 -37.80 -1.38
N THR A 174 -18.33 -37.99 -0.08
CA THR A 174 -18.54 -39.25 0.63
C THR A 174 -19.51 -40.17 -0.13
N THR A 175 -18.98 -41.21 -0.76
CA THR A 175 -19.80 -42.34 -1.22
C THR A 175 -20.35 -43.00 0.04
N PRO A 176 -21.67 -43.00 0.30
CA PRO A 176 -22.19 -43.78 1.39
C PRO A 176 -22.02 -45.24 0.98
N THR A 177 -21.23 -45.99 1.74
CA THR A 177 -21.13 -47.44 1.65
C THR A 177 -22.51 -48.04 1.88
N LYS A 178 -23.26 -48.21 0.79
CA LYS A 178 -24.40 -49.10 0.67
C LYS A 178 -23.92 -50.29 -0.15
N LEU A 179 -24.49 -51.46 0.18
CA LEU A 179 -24.27 -52.81 -0.36
C LEU A 179 -23.24 -53.59 0.48
N GLY A 180 -23.59 -54.69 1.13
CA GLY A 180 -24.83 -55.48 1.17
C GLY A 180 -24.67 -56.63 2.14
#